data_AF-A0A396LHF2-F1
#
_entry.id   AF-A0A396LHF2-F1
#
_cell.length_a   1.000
_cell.length_b   1.000
_cell.length_c   1.000
_cell.angle_alpha   90.00
_cell.angle_beta   90.00
_cell.angle_gamma   90.00
#
_symmetry.space_group_name_H-M   'P 1'
#
loop_
_entity.id
_entity.type
_entity.pdbx_description
1 polymer ?
#
loop_
_entity_poly.entity_id
_entity_poly.type
_entity_poly.pdbx_seq_one_letter_code
_entity_poly.pdbx_strand_id
1 'polypeptide(L)'
;MTDEKKFEVRAEITARLTQQDVDDIMVSALEGGINYWCRRVVVQGKYLGEYASDQISRGGQLAVWLEEPFEDDKTCYMLDLDKFLAGFKQWLENCYANCDVVDSTDGSVDCGQIDATCADEIVQHALFGDLVFG
;
A
#
# COMPACT_ATOMS: atom_id res chain seq x y z
N MET A 1 -29.03 -26.46 -18.65
CA MET A 1 -27.68 -25.89 -18.58
C MET A 1 -26.81 -26.97 -17.96
N THR A 2 -25.81 -27.48 -18.68
CA THR A 2 -24.87 -28.46 -18.13
C THR A 2 -23.87 -27.71 -17.29
N ASP A 3 -23.78 -28.01 -16.00
CA ASP A 3 -22.75 -27.46 -15.12
C ASP A 3 -21.37 -27.80 -15.70
N GLU A 4 -20.66 -26.77 -16.11
CA GLU A 4 -19.31 -26.88 -16.65
C GLU A 4 -18.35 -27.39 -15.56
N LYS A 5 -17.51 -28.37 -15.90
CA LYS A 5 -16.54 -28.93 -14.97
C LYS A 5 -15.40 -27.92 -14.75
N LYS A 6 -15.32 -27.34 -13.55
CA LYS A 6 -14.25 -26.42 -13.15
C LYS A 6 -13.07 -27.17 -12.52
N PHE A 7 -11.87 -26.66 -12.72
CA PHE A 7 -10.64 -27.12 -12.07
C PHE A 7 -9.98 -25.93 -11.38
N GLU A 8 -9.72 -26.06 -10.08
CA GLU A 8 -9.09 -25.01 -9.28
C GLU A 8 -7.57 -25.21 -9.29
N VAL A 9 -6.83 -24.12 -9.49
CA VAL A 9 -5.37 -24.06 -9.39
C VAL A 9 -5.02 -22.89 -8.48
N ARG A 10 -4.07 -23.11 -7.57
CA ARG A 10 -3.52 -22.06 -6.70
C ARG A 10 -2.04 -21.92 -6.98
N ALA A 11 -1.58 -20.68 -7.10
CA ALA A 11 -0.19 -20.32 -7.26
C ALA A 11 0.19 -19.33 -6.16
N GLU A 12 1.47 -19.30 -5.82
CA GLU A 12 2.05 -18.38 -4.84
C GLU A 12 3.08 -17.49 -5.55
N ILE A 13 3.13 -16.21 -5.15
CA ILE A 13 4.09 -15.22 -5.68
C ILE A 13 4.95 -14.73 -4.53
N THR A 14 6.22 -14.48 -4.80
CA THR A 14 7.14 -13.82 -3.86
C THR A 14 7.52 -12.46 -4.41
N ALA A 15 7.11 -11.39 -3.73
CA ALA A 15 7.59 -10.03 -3.97
C ALA A 15 8.69 -9.67 -2.94
N ARG A 16 9.78 -9.06 -3.40
CA ARG A 16 10.94 -8.67 -2.59
C ARG A 16 11.11 -7.15 -2.66
N LEU A 17 10.45 -6.47 -1.74
CA LEU A 17 10.60 -5.02 -1.58
C LEU A 17 11.94 -4.68 -0.93
N THR A 18 12.65 -3.72 -1.51
CA THR A 18 13.78 -3.03 -0.91
C THR A 18 13.30 -1.83 -0.08
N GLN A 19 14.24 -1.19 0.64
CA GLN A 19 13.95 0.08 1.32
C GLN A 19 13.48 1.16 0.33
N GLN A 20 14.13 1.24 -0.83
CA GLN A 20 13.80 2.23 -1.86
C GLN A 20 12.40 2.00 -2.42
N ASP A 21 11.99 0.75 -2.62
CA ASP A 21 10.65 0.45 -3.15
C ASP A 21 9.55 0.93 -2.21
N VAL A 22 9.74 0.72 -0.90
CA VAL A 22 8.80 1.25 0.11
C VAL A 22 8.80 2.78 0.08
N ASP A 23 9.96 3.42 0.01
CA ASP A 23 10.07 4.88 -0.04
C ASP A 23 9.37 5.45 -1.29
N ASP A 24 9.59 4.86 -2.47
CA ASP A 24 9.01 5.29 -3.75
C ASP A 24 7.49 5.15 -3.77
N ILE A 25 6.95 4.03 -3.27
CA ILE A 25 5.50 3.84 -3.13
C ILE A 25 4.92 4.87 -2.17
N MET A 26 5.61 5.14 -1.05
CA MET A 26 5.18 6.16 -0.10
C MET A 26 5.26 7.58 -0.69
N VAL A 27 6.21 7.88 -1.58
CA VAL A 27 6.23 9.15 -2.33
C VAL A 27 4.98 9.25 -3.21
N SER A 28 4.70 8.24 -4.05
CA SER A 28 3.51 8.22 -4.92
C SER A 28 2.21 8.39 -4.14
N ALA A 29 2.11 7.76 -2.97
CA ALA A 29 0.96 7.92 -2.08
C ALA A 29 0.85 9.36 -1.54
N LEU A 30 1.91 9.89 -0.93
CA LEU A 30 1.88 11.16 -0.19
C LEU A 30 1.79 12.40 -1.11
N GLU A 31 2.34 12.30 -2.33
CA GLU A 31 2.41 13.42 -3.29
C GLU A 31 1.27 13.43 -4.31
N GLY A 32 0.44 12.38 -4.37
CA GLY A 32 -0.73 12.37 -5.24
C GLY A 32 -1.82 11.36 -4.89
N GLY A 33 -1.44 10.15 -4.47
CA GLY A 33 -2.39 9.04 -4.29
C GLY A 33 -3.47 9.31 -3.25
N ILE A 34 -3.08 9.77 -2.05
CA ILE A 34 -4.01 9.84 -0.91
C ILE A 34 -4.58 11.25 -0.68
N ASN A 35 -4.14 12.27 -1.43
CA ASN A 35 -4.43 13.67 -1.12
C ASN A 35 -5.91 14.06 -1.19
N TYR A 36 -6.76 13.23 -1.81
CA TYR A 36 -8.20 13.50 -1.94
C TYR A 36 -9.02 13.11 -0.71
N TRP A 37 -8.53 12.20 0.14
CA TRP A 37 -9.17 11.79 1.40
C TRP A 37 -8.30 12.01 2.64
N CYS A 38 -6.97 12.09 2.47
CA CYS A 38 -6.03 12.38 3.53
C CYS A 38 -5.86 13.89 3.68
N ARG A 39 -6.25 14.41 4.84
CA ARG A 39 -6.08 15.81 5.22
C ARG A 39 -4.62 16.19 5.48
N ARG A 40 -3.89 15.31 6.20
CA ARG A 40 -2.47 15.51 6.53
C ARG A 40 -1.82 14.24 7.04
N VAL A 41 -0.51 14.17 6.83
CA VAL A 41 0.35 13.13 7.39
C VAL A 41 1.34 13.75 8.37
N VAL A 42 1.51 13.12 9.53
CA VAL A 42 2.40 13.60 10.58
C VAL A 42 3.35 12.47 10.99
N VAL A 43 4.65 12.71 10.83
CA VAL A 43 5.69 11.83 11.35
C VAL A 43 5.57 11.71 12.87
N GLN A 44 5.52 10.47 13.36
CA GLN A 44 5.54 10.22 14.80
C GLN A 44 6.98 10.00 15.28
N GLY A 45 7.39 10.77 16.29
CA GLY A 45 8.73 10.68 16.86
C GLY A 45 9.78 11.43 16.04
N LYS A 46 10.95 10.82 15.87
CA LYS A 46 12.09 11.45 15.19
C LYS A 46 11.99 11.25 13.68
N TYR A 47 12.52 12.18 12.92
CA TYR A 47 12.74 11.93 11.50
C TYR A 47 13.83 10.86 11.32
N LEU A 48 13.50 9.78 10.60
CA LEU A 48 14.43 8.68 10.32
C LEU A 48 15.07 8.79 8.93
N GLY A 49 14.53 9.64 8.07
CA GLY A 49 15.09 10.03 6.77
C GLY A 49 14.95 11.53 6.53
N GLU A 50 15.14 11.94 5.28
CA GLU A 50 15.01 13.32 4.84
C GLU A 50 13.54 13.71 4.71
N TYR A 51 12.71 12.79 4.23
CA TYR A 51 11.29 13.00 3.93
C TYR A 51 10.36 12.17 4.83
N ALA A 52 9.06 12.48 4.79
CA ALA A 52 8.05 11.67 5.48
C ALA A 52 7.88 10.28 4.84
N SER A 53 8.08 10.17 3.52
CA SER A 53 8.07 8.90 2.76
C SER A 53 9.10 7.91 3.28
N ASP A 54 10.27 8.40 3.68
CA ASP A 54 11.40 7.61 4.18
C ASP A 54 11.10 6.87 5.50
N GLN A 55 10.02 7.23 6.19
CA GLN A 55 9.77 6.79 7.56
C GLN A 55 9.50 5.31 7.69
N ILE A 56 8.62 4.79 6.85
CA ILE A 56 8.05 3.46 7.00
C ILE A 56 9.14 2.40 6.82
N SER A 57 9.93 2.53 5.77
CA SER A 57 11.01 1.60 5.43
C SER A 57 12.18 1.60 6.43
N ARG A 58 12.25 2.62 7.31
CA ARG A 58 13.25 2.77 8.38
C ARG A 58 12.72 2.40 9.76
N GLY A 59 11.51 1.84 9.84
CA GLY A 59 10.88 1.40 11.08
C GLY A 59 10.19 2.51 11.88
N GLY A 60 9.95 3.67 11.24
CA GLY A 60 9.17 4.77 11.79
C GLY A 60 7.67 4.58 11.62
N GLN A 61 6.91 5.60 12.01
CA GLN A 61 5.45 5.59 11.88
C GLN A 61 4.92 6.93 11.39
N LEU A 62 3.82 6.86 10.64
CA LEU A 62 3.08 8.02 10.15
C LEU A 62 1.67 8.00 10.73
N ALA A 63 1.24 9.13 11.30
CA ALA A 63 -0.17 9.37 11.61
C ALA A 63 -0.84 9.99 10.39
N VAL A 64 -1.78 9.26 9.80
CA VAL A 64 -2.56 9.67 8.63
C VAL A 64 -3.90 10.18 9.13
N TRP A 65 -4.18 11.46 8.87
CA TRP A 65 -5.43 12.10 9.28
C TRP A 65 -6.37 12.20 8.09
N LEU A 66 -7.59 11.72 8.25
CA LEU A 66 -8.65 11.82 7.25
C LEU A 66 -9.25 13.23 7.24
N GLU A 67 -9.80 13.63 6.10
CA GLU A 67 -10.59 14.86 5.98
C GLU A 67 -11.88 14.76 6.79
N GLU A 68 -12.59 13.63 6.67
CA GLU A 68 -13.82 13.31 7.38
C GLU A 68 -13.76 11.88 7.95
N PRO A 69 -14.40 11.60 9.10
CA PRO A 69 -14.51 10.25 9.62
C PRO A 69 -15.43 9.37 8.75
N PHE A 70 -15.14 8.07 8.70
CA PHE A 70 -16.04 7.09 8.05
C PHE A 70 -16.49 5.97 8.99
N GLU A 71 -15.72 5.65 10.03
CA GLU A 71 -16.05 4.62 11.03
C GLU A 71 -15.81 5.17 12.44
N ASP A 72 -16.80 5.03 13.32
CA ASP A 72 -16.72 5.32 14.76
C ASP A 72 -16.07 6.69 15.10
N ASP A 73 -16.36 7.73 14.31
CA ASP A 73 -15.77 9.08 14.42
C ASP A 73 -14.23 9.12 14.35
N LYS A 74 -13.60 8.00 13.94
CA LYS A 74 -12.15 7.89 13.85
C LYS A 74 -11.64 8.63 12.62
N THR A 75 -10.69 9.53 12.85
CA THR A 75 -10.09 10.38 11.82
C THR A 75 -8.57 10.23 11.73
N CYS A 76 -7.96 9.37 12.55
CA CYS A 76 -6.51 9.21 12.60
C CYS A 76 -6.12 7.74 12.66
N TYR A 77 -5.24 7.34 11.74
CA TYR A 77 -4.76 5.98 11.60
C TYR A 77 -3.23 5.96 11.60
N MET A 78 -2.66 4.90 12.16
CA MET A 78 -1.22 4.74 12.31
C MET A 78 -0.68 3.78 11.27
N LEU A 79 0.14 4.27 10.35
CA LEU A 79 0.88 3.47 9.39
C LEU A 79 2.28 3.16 9.92
N ASP A 80 2.68 1.91 9.82
CA ASP A 80 4.02 1.38 10.12
C ASP A 80 4.40 0.35 9.04
N LEU A 81 5.62 -0.17 9.10
CA LEU A 81 6.12 -1.12 8.10
C LEU A 81 5.28 -2.40 8.02
N ASP A 82 4.85 -2.94 9.15
CA ASP A 82 4.07 -4.18 9.18
C ASP A 82 2.72 -3.99 8.49
N LYS A 83 2.03 -2.87 8.74
CA LYS A 83 0.78 -2.54 8.04
C LYS A 83 1.00 -2.27 6.57
N PHE A 84 2.06 -1.54 6.20
CA PHE A 84 2.40 -1.31 4.80
C PHE A 84 2.60 -2.63 4.05
N LEU A 85 3.38 -3.55 4.60
CA LEU A 85 3.63 -4.86 3.98
C LEU A 85 2.35 -5.70 3.89
N ALA A 86 1.48 -5.63 4.89
CA ALA A 86 0.17 -6.27 4.84
C ALA A 86 -0.73 -5.68 3.75
N GLY A 87 -0.76 -4.35 3.62
CA GLY A 87 -1.50 -3.65 2.58
C GLY A 87 -0.98 -3.96 1.18
N PHE A 88 0.34 -3.93 0.98
CA PHE A 88 0.99 -4.30 -0.28
C PHE A 88 0.67 -5.74 -0.67
N LYS A 89 0.72 -6.68 0.28
CA LYS A 89 0.36 -8.08 0.05
C LYS A 89 -1.10 -8.19 -0.42
N GLN A 90 -2.03 -7.57 0.29
CA GLN A 90 -3.45 -7.64 -0.04
C GLN A 90 -3.73 -7.02 -1.42
N TRP A 91 -3.11 -5.88 -1.72
CA TRP A 91 -3.16 -5.27 -3.04
C TRP A 91 -2.64 -6.22 -4.13
N LEU A 92 -1.47 -6.84 -3.92
CA LEU A 92 -0.88 -7.78 -4.88
C LEU A 92 -1.78 -9.01 -5.11
N GLU A 93 -2.41 -9.54 -4.06
CA GLU A 93 -3.36 -10.66 -4.16
C GLU A 93 -4.63 -10.28 -4.95
N ASN A 94 -5.08 -9.03 -4.83
CA ASN A 94 -6.27 -8.51 -5.52
C ASN A 94 -5.98 -8.12 -6.99
N CYS A 95 -4.80 -7.60 -7.27
CA CYS A 95 -4.40 -7.07 -8.57
C CYS A 95 -3.66 -8.08 -9.46
N TYR A 96 -3.42 -9.31 -8.99
CA TYR A 96 -2.54 -10.31 -9.61
C TYR A 96 -2.83 -10.61 -11.09
N ALA A 97 -4.06 -10.39 -11.57
CA ALA A 97 -4.40 -10.61 -12.96
C ALA A 97 -3.75 -9.60 -13.94
N ASN A 98 -3.25 -8.45 -13.48
CA ASN A 98 -2.92 -7.30 -14.34
C ASN A 98 -1.55 -6.63 -14.08
N CYS A 99 -0.71 -7.11 -13.16
CA CYS A 99 0.45 -6.34 -12.73
C CYS A 99 1.79 -6.98 -13.15
N ASP A 100 2.46 -6.38 -14.15
CA ASP A 100 3.89 -6.57 -14.47
C ASP A 100 4.81 -5.98 -13.37
N VAL A 101 4.31 -5.91 -12.13
CA VAL A 101 4.95 -5.25 -10.99
C VAL A 101 6.02 -6.15 -10.36
N VAL A 102 5.85 -7.48 -10.39
CA VAL A 102 6.77 -8.43 -9.76
C VAL A 102 7.49 -9.24 -10.84
N ASP A 103 8.82 -9.13 -10.91
CA ASP A 103 9.62 -9.94 -11.82
C ASP A 103 9.52 -11.43 -11.42
N SER A 104 9.05 -12.27 -12.35
CA SER A 104 8.85 -13.70 -12.09
C SER A 104 10.14 -14.50 -11.82
N THR A 105 11.30 -13.93 -12.13
CA THR A 105 12.61 -14.58 -12.01
C THR A 105 13.20 -14.43 -10.63
N ASP A 106 13.14 -13.22 -10.05
CA ASP A 106 13.78 -12.91 -8.77
C ASP A 106 12.86 -12.30 -7.70
N GLY A 107 11.64 -11.93 -8.09
CA GLY A 107 10.64 -11.31 -7.22
C GLY A 107 10.87 -9.82 -6.97
N SER A 108 11.80 -9.17 -7.68
CA SER A 108 11.97 -7.72 -7.58
C SER A 108 10.70 -6.98 -7.97
N VAL A 109 10.50 -5.81 -7.38
CA VAL A 109 9.31 -4.97 -7.59
C VAL A 109 9.68 -3.80 -8.50
N ASP A 110 9.00 -3.67 -9.64
CA ASP A 110 9.10 -2.49 -10.50
C ASP A 110 8.13 -1.40 -10.01
N CYS A 111 8.62 -0.50 -9.16
CA CYS A 111 7.85 0.65 -8.67
C CYS A 111 7.40 1.58 -9.81
N GLY A 112 7.99 1.51 -11.01
CA GLY A 112 7.50 2.22 -12.19
C GLY A 112 6.12 1.77 -12.67
N GLN A 113 5.68 0.58 -12.26
CA GLN A 113 4.32 0.06 -12.52
C GLN A 113 3.33 0.38 -11.38
N ILE A 114 3.77 1.05 -10.31
CA ILE A 114 2.94 1.42 -9.16
C ILE A 114 2.69 2.93 -9.24
N ASP A 115 1.59 3.30 -9.90
CA ASP A 115 1.17 4.70 -9.99
C ASP A 115 0.51 5.20 -8.69
N ALA A 116 0.06 6.45 -8.69
CA ALA A 116 -0.61 7.07 -7.55
C ALA A 116 -1.90 6.33 -7.13
N THR A 117 -2.62 5.70 -8.06
CA THR A 117 -3.83 4.92 -7.78
C THR A 117 -3.46 3.62 -7.08
N CYS A 118 -2.45 2.91 -7.58
CA CYS A 118 -1.95 1.70 -6.92
C CYS A 118 -1.41 2.01 -5.51
N ALA A 119 -0.66 3.11 -5.38
CA ALA A 119 -0.13 3.54 -4.08
C ALA A 119 -1.25 3.92 -3.10
N ASP A 120 -2.34 4.53 -3.58
CA ASP A 120 -3.55 4.80 -2.78
C ASP A 120 -4.16 3.49 -2.26
N GLU A 121 -4.45 2.53 -3.14
CA GLU A 121 -5.02 1.24 -2.77
C GLU A 121 -4.17 0.48 -1.74
N ILE A 122 -2.84 0.49 -1.90
CA ILE A 122 -1.90 -0.11 -0.94
C ILE A 122 -2.04 0.54 0.44
N VAL A 123 -2.10 1.87 0.51
CA VAL A 123 -2.24 2.59 1.79
C VAL A 123 -3.62 2.36 2.39
N GLN A 124 -4.69 2.34 1.59
CA GLN A 124 -6.03 2.03 2.08
C GLN A 124 -6.11 0.62 2.67
N HIS A 125 -5.57 -0.39 1.99
CA HIS A 125 -5.46 -1.74 2.54
C HIS A 125 -4.62 -1.77 3.82
N ALA A 126 -3.52 -1.01 3.88
CA ALA A 126 -2.68 -0.95 5.08
C ALA A 126 -3.39 -0.31 6.30
N LEU A 127 -4.25 0.69 6.08
CA LEU A 127 -4.91 1.43 7.15
C LEU A 127 -6.26 0.83 7.56
N PHE A 128 -7.02 0.33 6.59
CA PHE A 128 -8.43 -0.05 6.73
C PHE A 128 -8.68 -1.53 6.48
N GLY A 129 -7.74 -2.23 5.83
CA GLY A 129 -7.92 -3.63 5.41
C GLY A 129 -8.88 -3.80 4.22
N ASP A 130 -9.34 -2.71 3.62
CA ASP A 130 -10.23 -2.69 2.45
C ASP A 130 -10.13 -1.34 1.71
N LEU A 131 -10.72 -1.25 0.51
CA LEU A 131 -10.87 0.00 -0.22
C LEU A 131 -12.10 0.75 0.29
N VAL A 132 -11.89 1.93 0.86
CA VAL A 132 -12.93 2.79 1.46
C VAL A 132 -13.23 4.00 0.59
N PHE A 133 -12.21 4.54 -0.08
CA PHE A 133 -12.24 5.72 -0.92
C PHE A 133 -11.90 5.35 -2.38
N GLY A 134 -12.53 6.01 -3.36
CA GLY A 134 -12.31 5.78 -4.80
C GLY A 134 -13.12 6.69 -5.69
#